data_AF-A0A958QVC7-F1
#
_entry.id   AF-A0A958QVC7-F1
#
_cell.length_a   1.000
_cell.length_b   1.000
_cell.length_c   1.000
_cell.angle_alpha   90.00
_cell.angle_beta   90.00
_cell.angle_gamma   90.00
#
_symmetry.space_group_name_H-M   'P 1'
#
loop_
_entity.id
_entity.type
_entity.pdbx_description
1 polymer ?
#
loop_
_entity_poly.entity_id
_entity_poly.type
_entity_poly.pdbx_seq_one_letter_code
_entity_poly.pdbx_strand_id
1 'polypeptide(L)'
;MLKNKIFIYLFTFHFALLGCSNILDEFAKKDTDEALLFEAKKNMNDSQWNLAIANFNDMSADFLAKREVKLQHAKAYAGRCGLDLLQLFEDLSTNLATGRLYPLLMSAFTGATTTNADDCAQAEALILSISTAPGSRTTEENTTLAFISFAKMGAIFAAFADEGTADGITDTDFDACQNNTTPGISETYVREIGIGLALASNSLAAAVSGGGLSGADELSSVQDACTALAALGATYNFCDETDPAALTANQVKAIRWTMMDNQNIGLGGANTCNIAQTAASPAASFCPLQCVP
;
A
#
# COMPACT_ATOMS: atom_id res chain seq x y z
N MET A 1 -6.06 -21.35 -68.71
CA MET A 1 -5.65 -20.12 -67.99
C MET A 1 -6.09 -20.05 -66.51
N LEU A 2 -6.56 -21.14 -65.87
CA LEU A 2 -6.96 -21.13 -64.45
C LEU A 2 -5.90 -21.70 -63.46
N LYS A 3 -4.88 -22.44 -63.93
CA LYS A 3 -3.92 -23.13 -63.04
C LYS A 3 -2.85 -22.23 -62.40
N ASN A 4 -2.59 -21.04 -62.96
CA ASN A 4 -1.56 -20.13 -62.41
C ASN A 4 -2.07 -19.19 -61.31
N LYS A 5 -3.38 -19.10 -61.08
CA LYS A 5 -3.92 -18.21 -60.03
C LYS A 5 -3.95 -18.87 -58.65
N ILE A 6 -4.00 -20.20 -58.56
CA ILE A 6 -4.04 -20.94 -57.28
C ILE A 6 -2.69 -20.91 -56.57
N PHE A 7 -1.58 -20.86 -57.31
CA PHE A 7 -0.23 -20.86 -56.72
C PHE A 7 0.15 -19.54 -56.04
N ILE A 8 -0.41 -18.40 -56.50
CA ILE A 8 -0.12 -17.09 -55.91
C ILE A 8 -0.87 -16.91 -54.58
N TYR A 9 -2.10 -17.41 -54.44
CA TYR A 9 -2.85 -17.35 -53.17
C TYR A 9 -2.23 -18.22 -52.07
N LEU A 10 -1.59 -19.34 -52.43
CA LEU A 10 -0.95 -20.24 -51.46
C LEU A 10 0.38 -19.69 -50.90
N PHE A 11 1.06 -18.82 -51.64
CA PHE A 11 2.30 -18.18 -51.20
C PHE A 11 2.05 -16.95 -50.31
N THR A 12 0.98 -16.18 -50.56
CA THR A 12 0.58 -15.05 -49.70
C THR A 12 -0.04 -15.47 -48.36
N PHE A 13 -0.58 -16.69 -48.24
CA PHE A 13 -1.16 -17.19 -46.99
C PHE A 13 -0.12 -17.74 -46.01
N HIS A 14 1.08 -18.14 -46.47
CA HIS A 14 2.15 -18.65 -45.59
C HIS A 14 2.95 -17.56 -44.87
N PHE A 15 2.99 -16.33 -45.39
CA PHE A 15 3.69 -15.23 -44.73
C PHE A 15 2.88 -14.54 -43.63
N ALA A 16 1.57 -14.79 -43.55
CA ALA A 16 0.70 -14.20 -42.53
C ALA A 16 0.58 -15.03 -41.24
N LEU A 17 1.13 -16.26 -41.23
CA LEU A 17 1.11 -17.16 -40.05
C LEU A 17 2.47 -17.25 -39.34
N LEU A 18 3.51 -16.63 -39.89
CA LEU A 18 4.74 -16.34 -39.16
C LEU A 18 4.48 -15.07 -38.33
N GLY A 19 3.72 -15.23 -37.25
CA GLY A 19 3.58 -14.21 -36.22
C GLY A 19 4.96 -13.71 -35.79
N CYS A 20 5.03 -12.46 -35.32
CA CYS A 20 6.22 -11.66 -35.01
C CYS A 20 7.27 -12.32 -34.10
N SER A 21 7.85 -13.45 -34.52
CA SER A 21 8.98 -14.08 -33.87
C SER A 21 10.23 -13.49 -34.49
N ASN A 22 10.93 -12.68 -33.69
CA ASN A 22 12.17 -12.05 -34.12
C ASN A 22 13.22 -13.17 -34.31
N ILE A 23 13.75 -13.35 -35.52
CA ILE A 23 14.77 -14.37 -35.84
C ILE A 23 16.04 -14.26 -34.98
N LEU A 24 16.21 -13.11 -34.30
CA LEU A 24 17.30 -12.85 -33.39
C LEU A 24 17.05 -13.34 -31.95
N ASP A 25 15.84 -13.82 -31.63
CA ASP A 25 15.49 -14.24 -30.26
C ASP A 25 16.33 -15.43 -29.76
N GLU A 26 16.73 -16.33 -30.65
CA GLU A 26 17.64 -17.46 -30.33
C GLU A 26 19.07 -17.01 -30.03
N PHE A 27 19.45 -15.79 -30.44
CA PHE A 27 20.79 -15.24 -30.21
C PHE A 27 20.81 -14.20 -29.08
N ALA A 28 19.66 -13.85 -28.51
CA ALA A 28 19.56 -12.91 -27.42
C ALA A 28 20.06 -13.55 -26.11
N LYS A 29 20.95 -12.85 -25.39
CA LYS A 29 21.29 -13.22 -24.01
C LYS A 29 20.14 -12.80 -23.10
N LYS A 30 19.41 -13.77 -22.59
CA LYS A 30 18.21 -13.56 -21.75
C LYS A 30 18.52 -13.57 -20.25
N ASP A 31 19.77 -13.84 -19.89
CA ASP A 31 20.26 -14.02 -18.52
C ASP A 31 21.10 -12.83 -18.00
N THR A 32 21.16 -11.72 -18.74
CA THR A 32 21.80 -10.49 -18.22
C THR A 32 20.82 -9.73 -17.34
N ASP A 33 21.34 -8.97 -16.38
CA ASP A 33 20.51 -8.17 -15.47
C ASP A 33 19.54 -7.22 -16.21
N GLU A 34 19.97 -6.63 -17.33
CA GLU A 34 19.12 -5.77 -18.16
C GLU A 34 18.00 -6.56 -18.86
N ALA A 35 18.29 -7.79 -19.32
CA ALA A 35 17.28 -8.66 -19.94
C ALA A 35 16.25 -9.11 -18.89
N LEU A 36 16.71 -9.49 -17.70
CA LEU A 36 15.84 -9.81 -16.56
C LEU A 36 14.99 -8.61 -16.15
N LEU A 37 15.54 -7.39 -16.16
CA LEU A 37 14.76 -6.18 -15.81
C LEU A 37 13.70 -5.89 -16.86
N PHE A 38 14.03 -6.11 -18.13
CA PHE A 38 13.06 -5.98 -19.22
C PHE A 38 11.92 -6.99 -19.08
N GLU A 39 12.23 -8.27 -18.88
CA GLU A 39 11.21 -9.31 -18.68
C GLU A 39 10.42 -9.10 -17.39
N ALA A 40 11.04 -8.63 -16.31
CA ALA A 40 10.34 -8.28 -15.08
C ALA A 40 9.29 -7.20 -15.32
N LYS A 41 9.64 -6.10 -16.02
CA LYS A 41 8.71 -5.02 -16.37
C LYS A 41 7.59 -5.48 -17.30
N LYS A 42 7.91 -6.34 -18.27
CA LYS A 42 6.91 -6.94 -19.16
C LYS A 42 5.92 -7.79 -18.35
N ASN A 43 6.42 -8.66 -17.47
CA ASN A 43 5.58 -9.46 -16.58
C ASN A 43 4.74 -8.59 -15.64
N MET A 44 5.26 -7.46 -15.15
CA MET A 44 4.46 -6.48 -14.38
C MET A 44 3.33 -5.89 -15.21
N ASN A 45 3.57 -5.52 -16.47
CA ASN A 45 2.53 -4.99 -17.36
C ASN A 45 1.46 -6.03 -17.70
N ASP A 46 1.83 -7.31 -17.71
CA ASP A 46 0.92 -8.45 -17.91
C ASP A 46 0.31 -8.96 -16.58
N SER A 47 0.52 -8.25 -15.46
CA SER A 47 0.09 -8.61 -14.10
C SER A 47 0.57 -9.99 -13.62
N GLN A 48 1.67 -10.49 -14.18
CA GLN A 48 2.33 -11.74 -13.79
C GLN A 48 3.34 -11.51 -12.67
N TRP A 49 2.86 -11.04 -11.51
CA TRP A 49 3.71 -10.53 -10.42
C TRP A 49 4.74 -11.55 -9.90
N ASN A 50 4.36 -12.82 -9.80
CA ASN A 50 5.28 -13.88 -9.37
C ASN A 50 6.45 -14.06 -10.35
N LEU A 51 6.20 -13.99 -11.66
CA LEU A 51 7.25 -14.08 -12.66
C LEU A 51 8.11 -12.81 -12.66
N ALA A 52 7.52 -11.63 -12.46
CA ALA A 52 8.27 -10.40 -12.31
C ALA A 52 9.25 -10.45 -11.12
N ILE A 53 8.77 -10.88 -9.95
CA ILE A 53 9.59 -11.01 -8.73
C ILE A 53 10.68 -12.07 -8.91
N ALA A 54 10.37 -13.20 -9.57
CA ALA A 54 11.39 -14.21 -9.89
C ALA A 54 12.53 -13.62 -10.74
N ASN A 55 12.21 -12.84 -11.78
CA ASN A 55 13.23 -12.17 -12.59
C ASN A 55 14.08 -11.17 -11.80
N PHE A 56 13.50 -10.45 -10.82
CA PHE A 56 14.30 -9.61 -9.92
C PHE A 56 15.23 -10.44 -9.03
N ASN A 57 14.75 -11.56 -8.49
CA ASN A 57 15.55 -12.43 -7.63
C ASN A 57 16.72 -13.11 -8.36
N ASP A 58 16.64 -13.25 -9.69
CA ASP A 58 17.71 -13.80 -10.52
C ASP A 58 18.79 -12.77 -10.91
N MET A 59 18.58 -11.48 -10.63
CA MET A 59 19.56 -10.42 -10.91
C MET A 59 20.74 -10.46 -9.93
N SER A 60 21.86 -9.89 -10.37
CA SER A 60 23.02 -9.68 -9.51
C SER A 60 22.72 -8.70 -8.36
N ALA A 61 23.40 -8.88 -7.23
CA ALA A 61 23.25 -8.02 -6.06
C ALA A 61 23.62 -6.55 -6.37
N ASP A 62 24.65 -6.32 -7.19
CA ASP A 62 25.08 -4.98 -7.59
C ASP A 62 24.01 -4.26 -8.42
N PHE A 63 23.30 -5.01 -9.27
CA PHE A 63 22.21 -4.44 -10.08
C PHE A 63 20.96 -4.18 -9.25
N LEU A 64 20.61 -5.10 -8.34
CA LEU A 64 19.54 -4.92 -7.35
C LEU A 64 19.79 -3.76 -6.38
N ALA A 65 21.05 -3.38 -6.16
CA ALA A 65 21.38 -2.23 -5.31
C ALA A 65 21.02 -0.87 -5.95
N LYS A 66 20.83 -0.80 -7.27
CA LYS A 66 20.48 0.42 -7.99
C LYS A 66 19.09 0.92 -7.59
N ARG A 67 18.95 2.24 -7.38
CA ARG A 67 17.71 2.85 -6.88
C ARG A 67 16.51 2.56 -7.79
N GLU A 68 16.70 2.71 -9.10
CA GLU A 68 15.67 2.46 -10.09
C GLU A 68 15.23 1.00 -10.09
N VAL A 69 16.15 0.06 -9.87
CA VAL A 69 15.82 -1.38 -9.81
C VAL A 69 15.04 -1.69 -8.54
N LYS A 70 15.46 -1.15 -7.39
CA LYS A 70 14.70 -1.26 -6.12
C LYS A 70 13.28 -0.73 -6.24
N LEU A 71 13.09 0.42 -6.88
CA LEU A 71 11.77 1.00 -7.09
C LEU A 71 10.89 0.09 -7.97
N GLN A 72 11.44 -0.46 -9.05
CA GLN A 72 10.67 -1.38 -9.92
C GLN A 72 10.37 -2.70 -9.19
N HIS A 73 11.30 -3.21 -8.39
CA HIS A 73 11.09 -4.40 -7.58
C HIS A 73 9.99 -4.16 -6.52
N ALA A 74 10.00 -2.99 -5.86
CA ALA A 74 8.94 -2.59 -4.94
C ALA A 74 7.58 -2.56 -5.63
N LYS A 75 7.49 -2.01 -6.85
CA LYS A 75 6.25 -2.00 -7.64
C LYS A 75 5.75 -3.41 -7.99
N ALA A 76 6.63 -4.38 -8.21
CA ALA A 76 6.23 -5.76 -8.46
C ALA A 76 5.57 -6.41 -7.23
N TYR A 77 6.13 -6.19 -6.03
CA TYR A 77 5.51 -6.62 -4.77
C TYR A 77 4.21 -5.86 -4.49
N ALA A 78 4.17 -4.56 -4.76
CA ALA A 78 2.95 -3.76 -4.60
C ALA A 78 1.81 -4.26 -5.51
N GLY A 79 2.12 -4.59 -6.76
CA GLY A 79 1.16 -5.22 -7.69
C GLY A 79 0.67 -6.58 -7.17
N ARG A 80 1.55 -7.41 -6.61
CA ARG A 80 1.16 -8.70 -5.99
C ARG A 80 0.30 -8.53 -4.74
N CYS A 81 0.55 -7.47 -3.97
CA CYS A 81 -0.31 -7.05 -2.85
C CYS A 81 -1.71 -6.62 -3.31
N GLY A 82 -1.91 -6.33 -4.61
CA GLY A 82 -3.19 -5.91 -5.17
C GLY A 82 -3.30 -4.40 -5.41
N LEU A 83 -2.19 -3.65 -5.30
CA LEU A 83 -2.20 -2.21 -5.59
C LEU A 83 -2.41 -1.97 -7.08
N ASP A 84 -3.60 -1.49 -7.42
CA ASP A 84 -3.85 -0.71 -8.63
C ASP A 84 -3.81 0.78 -8.27
N LEU A 85 -2.71 1.44 -8.64
CA LEU A 85 -2.47 2.83 -8.28
C LEU A 85 -3.52 3.78 -8.86
N LEU A 86 -3.99 3.53 -10.08
CA LEU A 86 -4.96 4.40 -10.74
C LEU A 86 -6.32 4.24 -10.06
N GLN A 87 -6.75 3.00 -9.82
CA GLN A 87 -8.01 2.72 -9.13
C GLN A 87 -7.99 3.31 -7.70
N LEU A 88 -6.92 3.07 -6.94
CA LEU A 88 -6.83 3.60 -5.58
C LEU A 88 -6.84 5.13 -5.55
N PHE A 89 -6.17 5.78 -6.50
CA PHE A 89 -6.22 7.24 -6.62
C PHE A 89 -7.64 7.74 -6.96
N GLU A 90 -8.33 7.10 -7.90
CA GLU A 90 -9.71 7.43 -8.25
C GLU A 90 -10.64 7.27 -7.03
N ASP A 91 -10.50 6.17 -6.29
CA ASP A 91 -11.29 5.89 -5.08
C ASP A 91 -11.05 6.95 -3.99
N LEU A 92 -9.78 7.31 -3.74
CA LEU A 92 -9.41 8.37 -2.80
C LEU A 92 -9.97 9.73 -3.23
N SER A 93 -9.77 10.12 -4.49
CA SER A 93 -10.23 11.42 -4.99
C SER A 93 -11.76 11.57 -4.95
N THR A 94 -12.50 10.47 -5.13
CA THR A 94 -13.96 10.50 -5.22
C THR A 94 -14.62 10.41 -3.85
N ASN A 95 -14.10 9.56 -2.95
CA ASN A 95 -14.81 9.14 -1.75
C ASN A 95 -14.23 9.70 -0.45
N LEU A 96 -12.99 10.21 -0.44
CA LEU A 96 -12.34 10.66 0.79
C LEU A 96 -12.96 11.94 1.37
N ALA A 97 -13.49 12.83 0.51
CA ALA A 97 -14.05 14.11 0.95
C ALA A 97 -15.27 13.98 1.89
N THR A 98 -15.99 12.86 1.81
CA THR A 98 -17.21 12.60 2.60
C THR A 98 -17.13 11.31 3.43
N GLY A 99 -16.07 10.51 3.21
CA GLY A 99 -15.87 9.22 3.85
C GLY A 99 -14.83 9.23 4.97
N ARG A 100 -14.51 8.03 5.45
CA ARG A 100 -13.39 7.76 6.37
C ARG A 100 -12.32 7.05 5.56
N LEU A 101 -11.04 7.39 5.79
CA LEU A 101 -9.91 6.87 5.01
C LEU A 101 -9.84 5.34 5.05
N TYR A 102 -9.78 4.77 6.25
CA TYR A 102 -9.55 3.34 6.42
C TYR A 102 -10.66 2.42 5.86
N PRO A 103 -11.98 2.65 6.00
CA PRO A 103 -12.96 1.80 5.32
C PRO A 103 -12.89 1.94 3.80
N LEU A 104 -12.53 3.13 3.29
CA LEU A 104 -12.25 3.29 1.87
C LEU A 104 -11.07 2.41 1.43
N LEU A 105 -9.95 2.46 2.17
CA LEU A 105 -8.80 1.59 1.91
C LEU A 105 -9.16 0.10 2.02
N MET A 106 -9.94 -0.31 3.02
CA MET A 106 -10.39 -1.70 3.13
C MET A 106 -11.21 -2.13 1.91
N SER A 107 -12.18 -1.31 1.50
CA SER A 107 -13.06 -1.61 0.37
C SER A 107 -12.32 -1.70 -0.97
N ALA A 108 -11.20 -0.98 -1.13
CA ALA A 108 -10.35 -1.08 -2.30
C ALA A 108 -9.55 -2.40 -2.38
N PHE A 109 -9.44 -3.12 -1.25
CA PHE A 109 -8.64 -4.34 -1.12
C PHE A 109 -9.49 -5.52 -0.60
N THR A 110 -10.79 -5.53 -0.88
CA THR A 110 -11.72 -6.59 -0.48
C THR A 110 -11.19 -7.98 -0.83
N GLY A 111 -11.24 -8.90 0.15
CA GLY A 111 -10.75 -10.27 0.00
C GLY A 111 -9.22 -10.41 0.05
N ALA A 112 -8.48 -9.34 0.33
CA ALA A 112 -7.05 -9.45 0.60
C ALA A 112 -6.77 -10.25 1.88
N THR A 113 -5.62 -10.92 1.89
CA THR A 113 -5.16 -11.78 2.98
C THR A 113 -3.94 -11.19 3.66
N THR A 114 -3.50 -11.82 4.75
CA THR A 114 -2.21 -11.50 5.38
C THR A 114 -1.02 -11.65 4.43
N THR A 115 -1.09 -12.54 3.44
CA THR A 115 -0.03 -12.67 2.41
C THR A 115 0.06 -11.40 1.55
N ASN A 116 -1.08 -10.77 1.24
CA ASN A 116 -1.09 -9.50 0.50
C ASN A 116 -0.48 -8.39 1.36
N ALA A 117 -0.83 -8.32 2.65
CA ALA A 117 -0.23 -7.36 3.57
C ALA A 117 1.29 -7.52 3.68
N ASP A 118 1.79 -8.77 3.75
CA ASP A 118 3.23 -9.07 3.80
C ASP A 118 3.95 -8.65 2.50
N ASP A 119 3.32 -8.84 1.34
CA ASP A 119 3.84 -8.34 0.05
C ASP A 119 3.94 -6.81 0.02
N CYS A 120 2.94 -6.11 0.55
CA CYS A 120 2.99 -4.66 0.69
C CYS A 120 4.12 -4.22 1.64
N ALA A 121 4.33 -4.92 2.76
CA ALA A 121 5.45 -4.64 3.67
C ALA A 121 6.81 -4.87 2.98
N GLN A 122 6.93 -5.90 2.13
CA GLN A 122 8.15 -6.14 1.34
C GLN A 122 8.39 -5.03 0.29
N ALA A 123 7.33 -4.53 -0.34
CA ALA A 123 7.41 -3.39 -1.25
C ALA A 123 7.87 -2.10 -0.52
N GLU A 124 7.33 -1.84 0.66
CA GLU A 124 7.69 -0.72 1.52
C GLU A 124 9.16 -0.79 1.93
N ALA A 125 9.62 -1.95 2.42
CA ALA A 125 11.00 -2.18 2.82
C ALA A 125 12.00 -1.93 1.68
N LEU A 126 11.65 -2.30 0.43
CA LEU A 126 12.49 -2.05 -0.74
C LEU A 126 12.69 -0.54 -0.98
N ILE A 127 11.64 0.27 -0.88
CA ILE A 127 11.76 1.73 -1.02
C ILE A 127 12.48 2.34 0.19
N LEU A 128 12.22 1.89 1.41
CA LEU A 128 12.93 2.37 2.59
C LEU A 128 14.43 2.03 2.54
N SER A 129 14.81 0.95 1.86
CA SER A 129 16.22 0.62 1.60
C SER A 129 16.93 1.58 0.64
N ILE A 130 16.19 2.44 -0.07
CA ILE A 130 16.74 3.55 -0.86
C ILE A 130 17.08 4.70 0.09
N SER A 131 16.13 5.08 0.94
CA SER A 131 16.30 6.05 2.02
C SER A 131 15.11 5.99 2.98
N THR A 132 15.38 6.03 4.28
CA THR A 132 14.36 6.22 5.32
C THR A 132 13.89 7.67 5.43
N ALA A 133 14.74 8.63 5.06
CA ALA A 133 14.41 10.05 5.08
C ALA A 133 13.60 10.46 3.82
N PRO A 134 12.38 11.03 3.97
CA PRO A 134 11.55 11.45 2.84
C PRO A 134 12.21 12.46 1.90
N GLY A 135 12.98 13.41 2.45
CA GLY A 135 13.68 14.44 1.68
C GLY A 135 14.85 13.94 0.82
N SER A 136 15.26 12.67 0.99
CA SER A 136 16.32 12.04 0.17
C SER A 136 15.77 11.04 -0.85
N ARG A 137 14.44 10.96 -0.97
CA ARG A 137 13.73 10.19 -1.99
C ARG A 137 13.26 11.12 -3.12
N THR A 138 13.16 10.59 -4.33
CA THR A 138 12.56 11.31 -5.45
C THR A 138 11.05 11.47 -5.24
N THR A 139 10.41 12.37 -5.99
CA THR A 139 8.95 12.50 -5.98
C THR A 139 8.26 11.17 -6.30
N GLU A 140 8.76 10.42 -7.29
CA GLU A 140 8.19 9.12 -7.66
C GLU A 140 8.32 8.07 -6.54
N GLU A 141 9.49 8.01 -5.89
CA GLU A 141 9.72 7.08 -4.76
C GLU A 141 8.81 7.42 -3.57
N ASN A 142 8.67 8.71 -3.24
CA ASN A 142 7.78 9.19 -2.19
C ASN A 142 6.30 8.91 -2.50
N THR A 143 5.85 9.21 -3.73
CA THR A 143 4.49 8.90 -4.16
C THR A 143 4.24 7.39 -4.09
N THR A 144 5.14 6.58 -4.65
CA THR A 144 4.98 5.12 -4.66
C THR A 144 4.91 4.56 -3.23
N LEU A 145 5.77 5.04 -2.32
CA LEU A 145 5.74 4.62 -0.92
C LEU A 145 4.43 4.97 -0.21
N ALA A 146 3.88 6.16 -0.48
CA ALA A 146 2.62 6.56 0.13
C ALA A 146 1.47 5.63 -0.27
N PHE A 147 1.37 5.30 -1.56
CA PHE A 147 0.33 4.39 -2.05
C PHE A 147 0.55 2.94 -1.63
N ILE A 148 1.80 2.46 -1.55
CA ILE A 148 2.10 1.15 -0.95
C ILE A 148 1.66 1.11 0.51
N SER A 149 1.90 2.19 1.26
CA SER A 149 1.51 2.26 2.67
C SER A 149 -0.02 2.24 2.83
N PHE A 150 -0.75 2.94 1.95
CA PHE A 150 -2.21 2.85 1.88
C PHE A 150 -2.71 1.45 1.51
N ALA A 151 -2.09 0.82 0.51
CA ALA A 151 -2.41 -0.56 0.12
C ALA A 151 -2.17 -1.54 1.27
N LYS A 152 -1.05 -1.40 2.00
CA LYS A 152 -0.73 -2.21 3.18
C LYS A 152 -1.85 -2.12 4.22
N MET A 153 -2.26 -0.89 4.55
CA MET A 153 -3.35 -0.67 5.50
C MET A 153 -4.67 -1.28 4.99
N GLY A 154 -5.03 -1.06 3.73
CA GLY A 154 -6.23 -1.65 3.10
C GLY A 154 -6.23 -3.17 3.15
N ALA A 155 -5.12 -3.81 2.76
CA ALA A 155 -4.96 -5.26 2.79
C ALA A 155 -5.04 -5.84 4.22
N ILE A 156 -4.42 -5.17 5.21
CA ILE A 156 -4.53 -5.56 6.61
C ILE A 156 -5.99 -5.46 7.07
N PHE A 157 -6.67 -4.35 6.78
CA PHE A 157 -8.06 -4.18 7.16
C PHE A 157 -8.97 -5.22 6.52
N ALA A 158 -8.80 -5.50 5.22
CA ALA A 158 -9.60 -6.53 4.56
C ALA A 158 -9.37 -7.92 5.17
N ALA A 159 -8.12 -8.23 5.55
CA ALA A 159 -7.77 -9.54 6.13
C ALA A 159 -8.29 -9.76 7.55
N PHE A 160 -8.55 -8.70 8.33
CA PHE A 160 -8.92 -8.80 9.76
C PHE A 160 -10.27 -8.20 10.11
N ALA A 161 -10.73 -7.20 9.37
CA ALA A 161 -11.96 -6.46 9.64
C ALA A 161 -13.09 -6.78 8.64
N ASP A 162 -12.81 -7.52 7.57
CA ASP A 162 -13.75 -7.99 6.54
C ASP A 162 -13.43 -9.46 6.18
N GLU A 163 -13.11 -10.27 7.20
CA GLU A 163 -12.72 -11.68 7.04
C GLU A 163 -13.95 -12.55 6.73
N GLY A 164 -15.11 -12.21 7.30
CA GLY A 164 -16.31 -13.03 7.24
C GLY A 164 -17.05 -12.95 5.90
N THR A 165 -17.27 -11.73 5.40
CA THR A 165 -18.06 -11.48 4.19
C THR A 165 -17.22 -11.17 2.96
N ALA A 166 -16.03 -10.61 3.12
CA ALA A 166 -15.22 -10.07 2.02
C ALA A 166 -16.08 -9.20 1.09
N ASP A 167 -16.81 -8.24 1.66
CA ASP A 167 -17.73 -7.34 0.94
C ASP A 167 -17.32 -5.86 1.00
N GLY A 168 -16.15 -5.56 1.59
CA GLY A 168 -15.65 -4.22 1.78
C GLY A 168 -16.35 -3.46 2.91
N ILE A 169 -17.09 -4.15 3.78
CA ILE A 169 -17.75 -3.61 4.95
C ILE A 169 -17.13 -4.24 6.21
N THR A 170 -17.00 -3.46 7.27
CA THR A 170 -16.44 -3.97 8.51
C THR A 170 -17.41 -4.95 9.15
N ASP A 171 -16.92 -6.15 9.46
CA ASP A 171 -17.64 -7.17 10.18
C ASP A 171 -18.10 -6.64 11.55
N THR A 172 -19.35 -6.98 11.92
CA THR A 172 -19.99 -6.41 13.12
C THR A 172 -19.29 -6.75 14.44
N ASP A 173 -18.50 -7.81 14.45
CA ASP A 173 -17.78 -8.32 15.61
C ASP A 173 -16.31 -7.89 15.64
N PHE A 174 -15.79 -7.26 14.58
CA PHE A 174 -14.41 -6.76 14.55
C PHE A 174 -14.15 -5.76 15.69
N ASP A 175 -13.11 -6.02 16.47
CA ASP A 175 -12.67 -5.15 17.56
C ASP A 175 -11.16 -4.94 17.53
N ALA A 176 -10.73 -3.73 17.16
CA ALA A 176 -9.31 -3.39 17.12
C ALA A 176 -8.67 -3.30 18.52
N CYS A 177 -9.42 -3.38 19.62
CA CYS A 177 -8.87 -3.52 20.96
C CYS A 177 -8.59 -4.98 21.37
N GLN A 178 -9.19 -5.97 20.69
CA GLN A 178 -8.97 -7.38 21.00
C GLN A 178 -7.64 -7.85 20.39
N ASN A 179 -6.70 -8.26 21.25
CA ASN A 179 -5.36 -8.65 20.82
C ASN A 179 -5.30 -10.16 20.59
N ASN A 180 -4.86 -10.58 19.41
CA ASN A 180 -4.57 -11.98 19.06
C ASN A 180 -5.77 -12.93 19.23
N THR A 181 -7.00 -12.43 19.12
CA THR A 181 -8.22 -13.23 19.06
C THR A 181 -8.97 -12.86 17.78
N THR A 182 -9.55 -13.83 17.10
CA THR A 182 -10.55 -13.59 16.05
C THR A 182 -11.88 -13.33 16.76
N PRO A 183 -12.61 -12.23 16.47
CA PRO A 183 -12.45 -11.24 15.39
C PRO A 183 -11.68 -9.96 15.82
N GLY A 184 -10.36 -9.99 15.69
CA GLY A 184 -9.48 -8.93 16.18
C GLY A 184 -8.13 -8.95 15.46
N ILE A 185 -7.30 -7.95 15.74
CA ILE A 185 -6.05 -7.73 15.01
C ILE A 185 -4.83 -8.00 15.89
N SER A 186 -3.88 -8.77 15.34
CA SER A 186 -2.61 -9.03 16.02
C SER A 186 -1.80 -7.74 16.21
N GLU A 187 -1.01 -7.68 17.27
CA GLU A 187 -0.16 -6.51 17.53
C GLU A 187 0.82 -6.22 16.39
N THR A 188 1.32 -7.25 15.71
CA THR A 188 2.21 -7.09 14.54
C THR A 188 1.54 -6.21 13.48
N TYR A 189 0.31 -6.52 13.08
CA TYR A 189 -0.37 -5.77 12.03
C TYR A 189 -0.88 -4.39 12.50
N VAL A 190 -1.15 -4.20 13.80
CA VAL A 190 -1.39 -2.86 14.35
C VAL A 190 -0.17 -1.97 14.18
N ARG A 191 1.03 -2.49 14.46
CA ARG A 191 2.27 -1.73 14.27
C ARG A 191 2.47 -1.37 12.80
N GLU A 192 2.18 -2.31 11.89
CA GLU A 192 2.22 -2.06 10.45
C GLU A 192 1.25 -0.97 9.99
N ILE A 193 0.04 -0.92 10.55
CA ILE A 193 -0.94 0.17 10.27
C ILE A 193 -0.37 1.52 10.71
N GLY A 194 0.17 1.59 11.94
CA GLY A 194 0.73 2.85 12.47
C GLY A 194 1.89 3.38 11.63
N ILE A 195 2.83 2.50 11.27
CA ILE A 195 3.95 2.85 10.38
C ILE A 195 3.45 3.18 8.98
N GLY A 196 2.46 2.46 8.46
CA GLY A 196 1.83 2.76 7.17
C GLY A 196 1.23 4.17 7.15
N LEU A 197 0.54 4.59 8.21
CA LEU A 197 -0.01 5.94 8.32
C LEU A 197 1.09 7.01 8.36
N ALA A 198 2.14 6.79 9.17
CA ALA A 198 3.28 7.69 9.30
C ALA A 198 4.04 7.85 7.96
N LEU A 199 4.34 6.73 7.30
CA LEU A 199 5.03 6.72 6.02
C LEU A 199 4.17 7.31 4.90
N ALA A 200 2.87 7.02 4.85
CA ALA A 200 1.97 7.63 3.88
C ALA A 200 1.96 9.16 4.02
N SER A 201 1.79 9.65 5.25
CA SER A 201 1.78 11.09 5.57
C SER A 201 3.08 11.77 5.15
N ASN A 202 4.21 11.27 5.63
CA ASN A 202 5.53 11.88 5.43
C ASN A 202 5.98 11.82 3.97
N SER A 203 5.67 10.72 3.27
CA SER A 203 6.04 10.56 1.86
C SER A 203 5.17 11.42 0.95
N LEU A 204 3.87 11.50 1.23
CA LEU A 204 2.98 12.39 0.49
C LEU A 204 3.37 13.86 0.67
N ALA A 205 3.63 14.30 1.91
CA ALA A 205 4.07 15.67 2.18
C ALA A 205 5.34 16.02 1.39
N ALA A 206 6.31 15.10 1.34
CA ALA A 206 7.51 15.26 0.53
C ALA A 206 7.20 15.31 -0.98
N ALA A 207 6.33 14.43 -1.50
CA ALA A 207 5.95 14.41 -2.92
C ALA A 207 5.24 15.70 -3.37
N VAL A 208 4.34 16.24 -2.52
CA VAL A 208 3.62 17.50 -2.76
C VAL A 208 4.60 18.67 -2.79
N SER A 209 5.54 18.74 -1.84
CA SER A 209 6.55 19.81 -1.81
C SER A 209 7.46 19.80 -3.05
N GLY A 210 7.63 18.63 -3.68
CA GLY A 210 8.34 18.46 -4.95
C GLY A 210 7.53 18.82 -6.20
N GLY A 211 6.28 19.31 -6.06
CA GLY A 211 5.41 19.71 -7.17
C GLY A 211 4.77 18.57 -7.95
N GLY A 212 4.79 17.34 -7.41
CA GLY A 212 4.32 16.14 -8.12
C GLY A 212 2.83 15.86 -8.03
N LEU A 213 2.13 16.42 -7.04
CA LEU A 213 0.73 16.11 -6.75
C LEU A 213 -0.03 17.40 -6.41
N SER A 214 -1.05 17.71 -7.20
CA SER A 214 -2.11 18.67 -6.84
C SER A 214 -3.24 17.89 -6.18
N GLY A 215 -3.57 18.19 -4.92
CA GLY A 215 -4.56 17.44 -4.13
C GLY A 215 -4.06 17.00 -2.76
N ALA A 216 -3.19 17.80 -2.13
CA ALA A 216 -2.63 17.51 -0.81
C ALA A 216 -3.62 17.81 0.32
N ASP A 217 -4.57 18.71 0.06
CA ASP A 217 -5.54 19.19 1.04
C ASP A 217 -6.52 18.07 1.43
N GLU A 218 -6.79 17.15 0.51
CA GLU A 218 -7.64 15.97 0.68
C GLU A 218 -7.07 14.97 1.70
N LEU A 219 -5.76 15.04 1.98
CA LEU A 219 -5.05 14.17 2.92
C LEU A 219 -4.68 14.89 4.22
N SER A 220 -5.23 16.09 4.44
CA SER A 220 -5.12 16.85 5.70
C SER A 220 -5.59 16.04 6.92
N SER A 221 -6.58 15.15 6.77
CA SER A 221 -7.07 14.28 7.85
C SER A 221 -5.99 13.38 8.47
N VAL A 222 -5.02 12.94 7.66
CA VAL A 222 -3.88 12.14 8.12
C VAL A 222 -2.90 13.01 8.94
N GLN A 223 -2.63 14.23 8.46
CA GLN A 223 -1.75 15.19 9.16
C GLN A 223 -2.40 15.70 10.45
N ASP A 224 -3.72 15.88 10.44
CA ASP A 224 -4.52 16.27 11.60
C ASP A 224 -4.49 15.18 12.67
N ALA A 225 -4.59 13.89 12.29
CA ALA A 225 -4.45 12.78 13.22
C ALA A 225 -3.08 12.80 13.92
N CYS A 226 -1.99 13.00 13.17
CA CYS A 226 -0.65 13.15 13.72
C CYS A 226 -0.52 14.37 14.66
N THR A 227 -1.10 15.50 14.27
CA THR A 227 -1.10 16.72 15.09
C THR A 227 -1.89 16.54 16.39
N ALA A 228 -3.05 15.87 16.32
CA ALA A 228 -3.88 15.56 17.47
C ALA A 228 -3.16 14.62 18.44
N LEU A 229 -2.48 13.59 17.94
CA LEU A 229 -1.68 12.67 18.75
C LEU A 229 -0.51 13.37 19.44
N ALA A 230 0.18 14.28 18.73
CA ALA A 230 1.23 15.10 19.33
C ALA A 230 0.70 15.96 20.50
N ALA A 231 -0.53 16.46 20.41
CA ALA A 231 -1.18 17.21 21.48
C ALA A 231 -1.55 16.35 22.71
N LEU A 232 -1.70 15.03 22.56
CA LEU A 232 -1.88 14.09 23.69
C LEU A 232 -0.60 13.86 24.50
N GLY A 233 0.55 14.17 23.90
CA GLY A 233 1.88 14.01 24.49
C GLY A 233 2.79 13.14 23.64
N ALA A 234 4.11 13.37 23.78
CA ALA A 234 5.14 12.75 22.96
C ALA A 234 5.12 11.20 23.00
N THR A 235 4.59 10.59 24.06
CA THR A 235 4.52 9.12 24.20
C THR A 235 3.41 8.46 23.36
N TYR A 236 2.49 9.23 22.78
CA TYR A 236 1.40 8.73 21.93
C TYR A 236 1.61 9.07 20.46
N ASN A 237 2.47 10.04 20.15
CA ASN A 237 2.81 10.39 18.78
C ASN A 237 3.68 9.30 18.16
N PHE A 238 3.21 8.67 17.08
CA PHE A 238 3.96 7.67 16.31
C PHE A 238 4.32 8.16 14.90
N CYS A 239 3.96 9.39 14.51
CA CYS A 239 4.06 9.85 13.12
C CYS A 239 5.50 10.12 12.64
N ASP A 240 6.47 10.10 13.54
CA ASP A 240 7.90 10.19 13.22
C ASP A 240 8.57 8.80 13.17
N GLU A 241 7.86 7.72 13.52
CA GLU A 241 8.39 6.37 13.52
C GLU A 241 8.30 5.74 12.12
N THR A 242 9.35 5.02 11.73
CA THR A 242 9.41 4.27 10.47
C THR A 242 9.70 2.79 10.65
N ASP A 243 9.87 2.34 11.90
CA ASP A 243 10.15 0.95 12.25
C ASP A 243 9.03 0.41 13.17
N PRO A 244 8.27 -0.61 12.73
CA PRO A 244 7.21 -1.23 13.54
C PRO A 244 7.69 -1.69 14.92
N ALA A 245 8.96 -2.11 15.03
CA ALA A 245 9.56 -2.57 16.28
C ALA A 245 9.90 -1.42 17.24
N ALA A 246 10.08 -0.20 16.74
CA ALA A 246 10.37 0.99 17.55
C ALA A 246 9.14 1.52 18.30
N LEU A 247 7.93 1.17 17.85
CA LEU A 247 6.68 1.63 18.47
C LEU A 247 6.57 1.14 19.93
N THR A 248 6.37 2.07 20.84
CA THR A 248 6.09 1.83 22.25
C THR A 248 4.67 1.30 22.47
N ALA A 249 4.41 0.72 23.64
CA ALA A 249 3.06 0.26 24.00
C ALA A 249 2.01 1.40 23.98
N ASN A 250 2.39 2.64 24.30
CA ASN A 250 1.48 3.78 24.26
C ASN A 250 1.16 4.21 22.81
N GLN A 251 2.16 4.17 21.92
CA GLN A 251 1.93 4.40 20.49
C GLN A 251 1.05 3.30 19.88
N VAL A 252 1.25 2.03 20.22
CA VAL A 252 0.35 0.93 19.78
C VAL A 252 -1.09 1.16 20.23
N LYS A 253 -1.31 1.61 21.47
CA LYS A 253 -2.65 1.99 21.96
C LYS A 253 -3.24 3.15 21.18
N ALA A 254 -2.42 4.16 20.85
CA ALA A 254 -2.85 5.28 20.01
C ALA A 254 -3.24 4.82 18.60
N ILE A 255 -2.51 3.88 18.02
CA ILE A 255 -2.84 3.33 16.69
C ILE A 255 -4.18 2.57 16.74
N ARG A 256 -4.37 1.66 17.70
CA ARG A 256 -5.67 0.97 17.90
C ARG A 256 -6.80 1.97 18.11
N TRP A 257 -6.53 3.08 18.81
CA TRP A 257 -7.50 4.15 18.95
C TRP A 257 -7.87 4.81 17.62
N THR A 258 -6.90 5.10 16.73
CA THR A 258 -7.23 5.62 15.40
C THR A 258 -8.15 4.66 14.65
N MET A 259 -7.92 3.35 14.74
CA MET A 259 -8.77 2.34 14.10
C MET A 259 -10.20 2.33 14.66
N MET A 260 -10.39 2.69 15.93
CA MET A 260 -11.70 2.76 16.57
C MET A 260 -12.36 4.14 16.44
N ASP A 261 -11.72 5.10 15.76
CA ASP A 261 -12.25 6.46 15.64
C ASP A 261 -13.57 6.46 14.84
N ASN A 262 -14.58 7.17 15.37
CA ASN A 262 -15.99 7.08 14.95
C ASN A 262 -16.55 5.62 14.86
N GLN A 263 -16.10 4.78 15.81
CA GLN A 263 -16.60 3.48 16.31
C GLN A 263 -16.48 2.23 15.45
N ASN A 264 -15.82 2.29 14.29
CA ASN A 264 -14.93 1.20 13.88
C ASN A 264 -14.19 1.60 12.61
N ILE A 265 -13.11 0.91 12.34
CA ILE A 265 -12.19 1.10 11.22
C ILE A 265 -11.83 2.56 10.86
N GLY A 266 -12.13 3.65 11.57
CA GLY A 266 -12.22 4.98 10.94
C GLY A 266 -10.91 5.79 10.81
N LEU A 267 -10.90 6.79 9.92
CA LEU A 267 -10.07 8.00 10.02
C LEU A 267 -10.75 9.11 9.21
N GLY A 268 -11.62 9.90 9.86
CA GLY A 268 -12.25 11.06 9.23
C GLY A 268 -13.08 11.96 10.16
N GLY A 269 -12.65 13.24 10.26
CA GLY A 269 -13.40 14.45 10.67
C GLY A 269 -13.31 14.88 12.14
N ALA A 270 -12.75 16.08 12.41
CA ALA A 270 -12.43 16.70 13.70
C ALA A 270 -13.54 16.67 14.79
N ASN A 271 -13.68 15.52 15.44
CA ASN A 271 -14.03 15.41 16.85
C ASN A 271 -13.25 14.21 17.41
N THR A 272 -11.94 14.22 17.17
CA THR A 272 -10.97 13.57 18.05
C THR A 272 -11.40 13.89 19.47
N CYS A 273 -11.87 12.89 20.20
CA CYS A 273 -12.21 12.93 21.62
C CYS A 273 -11.94 14.28 22.28
N ASN A 274 -12.98 15.08 22.50
CA ASN A 274 -12.81 16.36 23.18
C ASN A 274 -12.34 16.08 24.62
N ILE A 275 -11.04 16.02 24.83
CA ILE A 275 -10.40 15.64 26.10
C ILE A 275 -10.81 16.63 27.20
N ALA A 276 -11.22 17.85 26.82
CA ALA A 276 -11.80 18.83 27.73
C ALA A 276 -13.09 18.35 28.42
N GLN A 277 -13.80 17.33 27.90
CA GLN A 277 -14.98 16.75 28.56
C GLN A 277 -14.65 15.69 29.63
N THR A 278 -13.41 15.19 29.68
CA THR A 278 -13.01 14.13 30.62
C THR A 278 -12.82 14.61 32.06
N ALA A 279 -12.83 15.91 32.31
CA ALA A 279 -12.70 16.46 33.66
C ALA A 279 -14.03 16.67 34.41
N ALA A 280 -15.20 16.53 33.76
CA ALA A 280 -16.46 17.03 34.35
C ALA A 280 -17.71 16.12 34.28
N SER A 281 -17.65 14.92 33.69
CA SER A 281 -18.83 14.01 33.67
C SER A 281 -18.44 12.53 33.75
N PRO A 282 -18.89 11.78 34.77
CA PRO A 282 -18.61 10.34 34.87
C PRO A 282 -19.46 9.46 33.93
N ALA A 283 -20.31 10.02 33.05
CA ALA A 283 -21.32 9.21 32.36
C ALA A 283 -21.49 9.40 30.85
N ALA A 284 -20.77 10.31 30.17
CA ALA A 284 -20.79 10.39 28.71
C ALA A 284 -19.66 11.26 28.14
N SER A 285 -18.48 10.67 27.93
CA SER A 285 -17.46 11.15 26.97
C SER A 285 -16.42 10.05 26.79
N PHE A 286 -16.58 9.24 25.74
CA PHE A 286 -15.66 8.15 25.42
C PHE A 286 -14.31 8.70 24.95
N CYS A 287 -13.34 8.73 25.86
CA CYS A 287 -11.88 8.67 25.69
C CYS A 287 -11.29 9.05 27.05
N PRO A 288 -10.36 8.29 27.67
CA PRO A 288 -9.30 7.52 27.03
C PRO A 288 -9.24 6.05 27.55
N LEU A 289 -8.41 5.19 26.94
CA LEU A 289 -7.93 3.91 27.50
C LEU A 289 -8.92 2.71 27.56
N GLN A 290 -9.79 2.48 26.58
CA GLN A 290 -10.61 1.24 26.57
C GLN A 290 -9.96 0.00 25.94
N CYS A 291 -8.89 0.16 25.14
CA CYS A 291 -8.03 -0.99 24.83
C CYS A 291 -7.14 -1.28 26.06
N VAL A 292 -7.74 -1.76 27.15
CA VAL A 292 -7.01 -2.45 28.22
C VAL A 292 -6.91 -3.91 27.77
N PRO A 293 -5.70 -4.49 27.67
CA PRO A 293 -5.54 -5.89 27.29
C PRO A 293 -6.27 -6.83 28.26
#